data_AF-A0A183K8E0-F1
#
_entry.id   AF-A0A183K8E0-F1
#
_cell.length_a   1.000
_cell.length_b   1.000
_cell.length_c   1.000
_cell.angle_alpha   90.00
_cell.angle_beta   90.00
_cell.angle_gamma   90.00
#
_symmetry.space_group_name_H-M   'P 1'
#
loop_
_entity.id
_entity.type
_entity.pdbx_description
1 polymer ?
#
loop_
_entity_poly.entity_id
_entity_poly.type
_entity_poly.pdbx_seq_one_letter_code
_entity_poly.pdbx_strand_id
1 'polypeptide(L)'
;MKDAVDTQLRDQQAEFRKDRSCTDQITMLWIIVEQSIEWKLSLYINFLDYEKAFESVEKRALWELFSHYCVPEESVTIIRNSYDGLHFKVVFGGQL
;
A
#
# COMPACT_ATOMS: atom_id res chain seq x y z
N MET A 1 -5.29 16.43 -1.99
CA MET A 1 -4.32 15.34 -1.71
C MET A 1 -4.84 14.01 -2.24
N LYS A 2 -6.01 13.55 -1.79
CA LYS A 2 -6.62 12.27 -2.21
C LYS A 2 -6.72 12.12 -3.73
N ASP A 3 -7.26 13.11 -4.43
CA ASP A 3 -7.48 13.01 -5.88
C ASP A 3 -6.19 13.07 -6.71
N ALA A 4 -5.13 13.71 -6.20
CA ALA A 4 -3.85 13.84 -6.91
C ALA A 4 -3.00 12.56 -6.82
N VAL A 5 -3.06 11.85 -5.69
CA VAL A 5 -2.34 10.58 -5.51
C VAL A 5 -3.13 9.44 -6.15
N ASP A 6 -4.43 9.38 -5.92
CA ASP A 6 -5.28 8.27 -6.37
C ASP A 6 -5.33 8.16 -7.91
N THR A 7 -5.24 9.30 -8.63
CA THR A 7 -5.15 9.34 -10.10
C THR A 7 -3.82 8.83 -10.65
N GLN A 8 -2.76 8.81 -9.84
CA GLN A 8 -1.45 8.29 -10.24
C GLN A 8 -1.25 6.81 -9.85
N LEU A 9 -2.07 6.27 -8.95
CA LEU A 9 -2.01 4.87 -8.54
C LEU A 9 -2.59 3.95 -9.62
N ARG A 10 -1.99 2.77 -9.77
CA ARG A 10 -2.46 1.75 -10.72
C ARG A 10 -3.85 1.26 -10.36
N ASP A 11 -4.61 0.88 -11.38
CA ASP A 11 -5.95 0.33 -11.21
C ASP A 11 -5.99 -1.03 -10.53
N GLN A 12 -4.88 -1.74 -10.47
CA GLN A 12 -4.79 -3.03 -9.77
C GLN A 12 -4.61 -2.87 -8.25
N GLN A 13 -4.18 -1.70 -7.77
CA GLN A 13 -4.03 -1.45 -6.34
C GLN A 13 -5.41 -1.25 -5.71
N ALA A 14 -5.81 -2.08 -4.75
CA ALA A 14 -7.06 -1.91 -4.01
C ALA A 14 -6.84 -1.38 -2.60
N GLU A 15 -5.75 -1.79 -1.95
CA GLU A 15 -5.48 -1.41 -0.57
C GLU A 15 -5.30 0.10 -0.43
N PHE A 16 -5.89 0.66 0.64
CA PHE A 16 -5.90 2.10 0.95
C PHE A 16 -6.56 3.00 -0.11
N ARG A 17 -7.28 2.44 -1.10
CA ARG A 17 -8.09 3.22 -2.04
C ARG A 17 -9.55 3.23 -1.63
N LYS A 18 -10.21 4.36 -1.88
CA LYS A 18 -11.64 4.48 -1.64
C LYS A 18 -12.39 3.58 -2.63
N ASP A 19 -13.47 2.95 -2.18
CA ASP A 19 -14.38 2.19 -3.02
C ASP A 19 -13.71 0.98 -3.72
N ARG A 20 -12.61 0.46 -3.15
CA ARG A 20 -11.95 -0.78 -3.58
C ARG A 20 -11.82 -1.73 -2.42
N SER A 21 -12.13 -3.00 -2.64
CA SER A 21 -12.08 -4.03 -1.61
C SER A 21 -11.17 -5.21 -1.99
N CYS A 22 -10.68 -5.92 -0.97
CA CYS A 22 -9.97 -7.19 -1.16
C CYS A 22 -10.86 -8.22 -1.87
N THR A 23 -12.17 -8.20 -1.59
CA THR A 23 -13.15 -9.06 -2.26
C THR A 23 -13.12 -8.88 -3.78
N ASP A 24 -13.06 -7.63 -4.27
CA ASP A 24 -13.03 -7.36 -5.70
C ASP A 24 -11.76 -7.92 -6.37
N GLN A 25 -10.61 -7.82 -5.69
CA GLN A 25 -9.35 -8.39 -6.18
C GLN A 25 -9.38 -9.92 -6.19
N ILE A 26 -9.95 -10.55 -5.15
CA ILE A 26 -10.13 -12.00 -5.09
C ILE A 26 -11.05 -12.44 -6.24
N THR A 27 -12.20 -11.79 -6.43
CA THR A 27 -13.13 -12.08 -7.53
C THR A 27 -12.44 -11.95 -8.88
N MET A 28 -11.62 -10.92 -9.10
CA MET A 28 -10.86 -10.77 -10.34
C MET A 28 -9.86 -11.90 -10.56
N LEU A 29 -9.16 -12.35 -9.51
CA LEU A 29 -8.25 -13.49 -9.59
C LEU A 29 -8.99 -14.78 -9.95
N TRP A 30 -10.16 -15.02 -9.35
CA TRP A 30 -11.03 -16.15 -9.69
C TRP A 30 -11.41 -16.15 -11.18
N ILE A 31 -11.85 -15.00 -11.71
CA ILE A 31 -12.22 -14.87 -13.13
C ILE A 31 -11.02 -15.18 -14.04
N ILE A 32 -9.83 -14.68 -13.73
CA ILE A 32 -8.61 -14.94 -14.53
C ILE A 32 -8.28 -16.44 -14.55
N VAL A 33 -8.41 -17.11 -13.40
CA VAL A 33 -8.19 -18.56 -13.28
C VAL A 33 -9.21 -19.33 -14.13
N GLU A 34 -10.49 -19.01 -13.98
CA GLU A 34 -11.57 -19.67 -14.72
C GLU A 34 -11.41 -19.51 -16.23
N GLN A 35 -11.15 -18.30 -16.72
CA GLN A 35 -10.94 -18.04 -18.15
C GLN A 35 -9.71 -18.75 -18.69
N SER A 36 -8.64 -18.83 -17.91
CA SER A 36 -7.42 -19.54 -18.34
C SER A 36 -7.69 -21.04 -18.51
N ILE A 37 -8.49 -21.63 -17.62
CA ILE A 37 -8.94 -23.03 -17.71
C ILE A 37 -9.82 -23.22 -18.95
N GLU A 38 -10.81 -22.35 -19.14
CA GLU A 38 -11.75 -22.41 -20.27
C GLU A 38 -11.02 -22.35 -21.61
N TRP A 39 -10.03 -21.46 -21.74
CA TRP A 39 -9.30 -21.24 -22.99
C TRP A 39 -8.07 -22.13 -23.14
N LYS A 40 -7.84 -23.05 -22.20
CA LYS A 40 -6.66 -23.96 -22.16
C LYS A 40 -5.33 -23.21 -22.22
N LEU A 41 -5.27 -22.04 -21.58
CA LEU A 41 -4.06 -21.24 -21.44
C LEU A 41 -3.24 -21.72 -20.24
N SER A 42 -1.91 -21.70 -20.37
CA SER A 42 -1.02 -21.87 -19.22
C SER A 42 -1.06 -20.62 -18.34
N LEU A 43 -1.43 -20.77 -17.07
CA LEU A 43 -1.44 -19.70 -16.08
C LEU A 43 -0.45 -20.00 -14.96
N TYR A 44 0.34 -19.00 -14.58
CA TYR A 44 1.25 -19.05 -13.43
C TYR A 44 0.92 -17.91 -12.47
N ILE A 45 0.77 -18.22 -11.18
CA ILE A 45 0.42 -17.25 -10.14
C ILE A 45 1.51 -17.26 -9.08
N ASN A 46 2.03 -16.08 -8.76
CA ASN A 46 3.00 -15.88 -7.69
C ASN A 46 2.38 -14.97 -6.61
N PHE A 47 2.49 -15.39 -5.35
CA PHE A 47 2.14 -14.56 -4.20
C PHE A 47 3.41 -13.95 -3.63
N LEU A 48 3.43 -12.62 -3.52
CA LEU A 48 4.54 -11.86 -2.96
C LEU A 48 4.05 -11.17 -1.70
N ASP A 49 4.77 -11.38 -0.61
CA ASP A 49 4.53 -10.72 0.67
C ASP A 49 5.85 -10.12 1.16
N TYR A 50 5.78 -8.91 1.71
CA TYR A 50 6.94 -8.20 2.23
C TYR A 50 7.03 -8.39 3.74
N GLU A 51 8.14 -8.94 4.21
CA GLU A 51 8.41 -8.98 5.65
C GLU A 51 8.52 -7.54 6.18
N LYS A 52 7.67 -7.19 7.16
CA LYS A 52 7.68 -5.88 7.82
C LYS A 52 7.62 -4.72 6.82
N ALA A 53 6.57 -4.72 6.00
CA ALA A 53 6.39 -3.79 4.88
C ALA A 53 6.46 -2.30 5.26
N PHE A 54 6.14 -1.92 6.50
CA PHE A 54 6.22 -0.53 6.94
C PHE A 54 7.56 -0.19 7.58
N GLU A 55 8.19 -1.13 8.25
CA GLU A 55 9.47 -0.95 8.93
C GLU A 55 10.67 -1.06 7.98
N SER A 56 10.52 -1.78 6.86
CA SER A 56 11.57 -1.99 5.86
C SER A 56 11.71 -0.85 4.84
N VAL A 57 10.78 0.11 4.83
CA VAL A 57 10.79 1.22 3.87
C VAL A 57 11.93 2.19 4.16
N GLU A 58 12.73 2.49 3.15
CA GLU A 58 13.76 3.52 3.25
C GLU A 58 13.12 4.92 3.34
N LYS A 59 13.26 5.57 4.50
CA LYS A 59 12.65 6.89 4.78
C LYS A 59 13.01 7.96 3.74
N ARG A 60 14.25 7.99 3.25
CA ARG A 60 14.68 8.98 2.24
C ARG A 60 13.90 8.82 0.94
N ALA A 61 13.85 7.59 0.43
CA ALA A 61 13.07 7.24 -0.75
C ALA A 61 11.58 7.58 -0.55
N LEU A 62 11.03 7.36 0.64
CA LEU A 62 9.64 7.71 0.96
C LEU A 62 9.37 9.22 0.84
N TRP A 63 10.28 10.07 1.30
CA TRP A 63 10.14 11.53 1.18
C TRP A 63 10.20 12.02 -0.28
N GLU A 64 11.10 11.44 -1.06
CA GLU A 64 11.19 11.69 -2.51
C GLU A 64 9.91 11.26 -3.22
N LEU A 65 9.36 10.10 -2.83
CA LEU A 65 8.12 9.56 -3.38
C LEU A 65 6.94 10.51 -3.13
N PHE A 66 6.80 11.05 -1.91
CA PHE A 66 5.73 12.00 -1.61
C PHE A 66 5.81 13.28 -2.44
N SER A 67 7.03 13.77 -2.71
CA SER A 67 7.22 14.90 -3.63
C SER A 67 6.81 14.54 -5.06
N HIS A 68 7.17 13.34 -5.54
CA HIS A 68 6.78 12.84 -6.85
C HIS A 68 5.25 12.74 -7.02
N TYR A 69 4.55 12.29 -5.99
CA TYR A 69 3.08 12.19 -5.96
C TYR A 69 2.38 13.52 -5.65
N CYS A 70 3.10 14.65 -5.70
CA CYS A 70 2.56 16.00 -5.45
C CYS A 70 1.87 16.14 -4.07
N VAL A 71 2.35 15.41 -3.07
CA VAL A 71 1.89 15.59 -1.69
C VAL A 71 2.43 16.93 -1.17
N PRO A 72 1.58 17.81 -0.63
CA PRO A 72 2.02 19.12 -0.10
C PRO A 72 3.17 18.99 0.91
N GLU A 73 4.17 19.86 0.79
CA GLU A 73 5.37 19.84 1.63
C GLU A 73 5.06 19.95 3.13
N GLU A 74 4.05 20.73 3.50
CA GLU A 74 3.57 20.84 4.88
C GLU A 74 3.15 19.48 5.45
N SER A 75 2.45 18.67 4.65
CA SER A 75 2.02 17.32 5.04
C SER A 75 3.20 16.36 5.15
N VAL A 76 4.13 16.42 4.20
CA VAL A 76 5.38 15.64 4.24
C VAL A 76 6.20 15.99 5.48
N THR A 77 6.25 17.26 5.86
CA THR A 77 6.97 17.74 7.04
C THR A 77 6.35 17.19 8.33
N ILE A 78 5.02 17.25 8.46
CA ILE A 78 4.31 16.67 9.61
C ILE A 78 4.57 15.16 9.72
N ILE A 79 4.49 14.44 8.60
CA ILE A 79 4.76 13.00 8.56
C ILE A 79 6.22 12.73 8.92
N ARG A 80 7.19 13.44 8.36
CA ARG A 80 8.61 13.26 8.68
C ARG A 80 8.89 13.45 10.17
N ASN A 81 8.33 14.50 10.77
CA ASN A 81 8.46 14.76 12.20
C ASN A 81 7.81 13.68 13.06
N SER A 82 6.81 12.95 12.56
CA SER A 82 6.23 11.83 13.30
C SER A 82 7.15 10.60 13.36
N TYR A 83 8.06 10.46 12.38
CA TYR A 83 9.07 9.41 12.35
C TYR A 83 10.36 9.76 13.10
N ASP A 84 10.69 11.05 13.20
CA ASP A 84 11.95 11.56 13.75
C ASP A 84 11.65 12.31 15.06
N GLY A 85 11.64 11.59 16.19
CA GLY A 85 11.54 12.18 17.53
C GLY A 85 10.32 11.79 18.35
N LEU A 86 9.40 10.95 17.83
CA LEU A 86 8.36 10.36 18.66
C LEU A 86 8.86 9.13 19.43
N HIS A 87 8.79 9.22 20.75
CA HIS A 87 8.91 8.06 21.63
C HIS A 87 7.51 7.49 21.88
N PHE A 88 7.23 6.32 21.31
CA PHE A 88 6.02 5.56 21.63
C PHE A 88 6.31 4.65 22.83
N LYS A 89 5.44 4.70 23.85
CA LYS A 89 5.36 3.66 24.88
C LYS A 89 4.12 2.83 24.61
N VAL A 90 4.31 1.54 24.39
CA VAL A 90 3.21 0.58 24.25
C VAL A 90 3.01 -0.10 25.59
N VAL A 91 1.82 0.03 26.17
CA VAL A 91 1.46 -0.67 27.41
C VAL A 91 0.99 -2.07 27.05
N PHE A 92 1.74 -3.08 27.48
CA PHE A 92 1.35 -4.48 27.33
C PHE A 92 1.11 -5.09 28.70
N GLY A 93 -0.09 -5.63 28.94
CA GLY A 93 -0.42 -6.28 30.21
C GLY A 93 -0.66 -5.34 31.41
N GLY A 94 -0.88 -4.04 31.17
CA GLY A 94 -1.28 -3.08 32.22
C GLY A 94 -0.13 -2.47 33.02
N GLN A 95 1.12 -2.66 32.62
CA GLN A 95 2.26 -1.91 33.15
C GLN A 95 2.97 -1.13 32.03
N LEU A 96 3.27 0.14 32.35
CA LEU A 96 4.02 1.09 31.54
C LEU A 96 5.53 0.87 31.61
#